data_AF-A0A5K1U4R8-F1
#
_entry.id   AF-A0A5K1U4R8-F1
#
_cell.length_a   1.000
_cell.length_b   1.000
_cell.length_c   1.000
_cell.angle_alpha   90.00
_cell.angle_beta   90.00
_cell.angle_gamma   90.00
#
_symmetry.space_group_name_H-M   'P 1'
#
loop_
_entity.id
_entity.type
_entity.pdbx_description
1 polymer ?
#
loop_
_entity_poly.entity_id
_entity_poly.type
_entity_poly.pdbx_seq_one_letter_code
_entity_poly.pdbx_strand_id
1 'polypeptide(L)'
;MITGNGIIFLGTGSSSSTPKLSHIFKNSKVLSNRNKGEPQSSELRQEDIEHIDKFVDELVEHDIECIDQLNDLYLRKRYPDCDGLKCYTCYDALNGDSKNKRNNISVLVKSNDSYVLIDVGKTFRDSLLRNKDKINFYEIKLDSVLISHSHTDALNGIDDLRDLQEYNKITIGDSYYYTPKNPIDIYLNSVSYERLRNGYEYLVKKRKENIFSSKIAALNLLVIKDEKYNKLILEEKTANQIKDGTAVMPKEDHKGTTNSTQRNPINGGNKIKKSGGYDDDKGGQKETLLNNDGDDGKDYDDDGDDNNNNDDDDGTCVNIHTYNKKDEYGYVYTEFDKNKRIRFIPFQHGRNYVCVGYIIGDNEKLVYISDCSYIPPSLLEYIKKIGSTEVLIIDALYYKAKHYSHFSLHESIKIALLIKPKKVYFIGMSCDIEHYITNLFLKKLSNKYPDISFSLAHDGLFVPINF
;
A
#
# COMPACT_ATOMS: atom_id res chain seq x y z
N MET A 1 9.26 -26.42 0.34
CA MET A 1 10.03 -25.48 1.18
C MET A 1 11.03 -24.70 0.35
N ILE A 2 10.94 -23.37 0.36
CA ILE A 2 11.83 -22.46 -0.35
C ILE A 2 13.10 -22.27 0.49
N THR A 3 14.26 -22.56 -0.10
CA THR A 3 15.57 -22.50 0.59
C THR A 3 16.50 -21.43 0.01
N GLY A 4 16.26 -20.94 -1.21
CA GLY A 4 17.08 -19.93 -1.87
C GLY A 4 16.85 -18.51 -1.35
N ASN A 5 17.84 -17.63 -1.55
CA ASN A 5 17.68 -16.20 -1.27
C ASN A 5 16.68 -15.58 -2.25
N GLY A 6 15.82 -14.70 -1.75
CA GLY A 6 14.79 -14.12 -2.59
C GLY A 6 13.66 -13.46 -1.85
N ILE A 7 12.57 -13.27 -2.60
CA ILE A 7 11.33 -12.62 -2.17
C ILE A 7 10.21 -13.65 -2.28
N ILE A 8 9.41 -13.78 -1.23
CA ILE A 8 8.20 -14.60 -1.20
C ILE A 8 7.02 -13.67 -0.99
N PHE A 9 6.13 -13.61 -1.98
CA PHE A 9 4.90 -12.80 -1.90
C PHE A 9 3.84 -13.60 -1.16
N LEU A 10 3.65 -13.35 0.14
CA LEU A 10 2.64 -14.07 0.94
C LEU A 10 1.22 -13.61 0.61
N GLY A 11 1.07 -12.32 0.32
CA GLY A 11 -0.16 -11.70 -0.18
C GLY A 11 0.16 -10.53 -1.11
N THR A 12 -0.75 -10.22 -2.04
CA THR A 12 -0.48 -9.30 -3.16
C THR A 12 -1.60 -8.31 -3.50
N GLY A 13 -2.76 -8.44 -2.86
CA GLY A 13 -3.97 -7.68 -3.15
C GLY A 13 -4.10 -6.40 -2.32
N SER A 14 -4.99 -5.51 -2.77
CA SER A 14 -5.32 -4.25 -2.09
C SER A 14 -5.99 -4.44 -0.72
N SER A 15 -6.30 -3.35 -0.03
CA SER A 15 -7.02 -3.36 1.25
C SER A 15 -8.30 -4.20 1.26
N SER A 16 -9.02 -4.24 0.15
CA SER A 16 -10.26 -5.02 0.03
C SER A 16 -10.06 -6.54 -0.16
N SER A 17 -8.84 -6.97 -0.45
CA SER A 17 -8.50 -8.32 -0.92
C SER A 17 -9.31 -8.73 -2.16
N THR A 18 -8.98 -9.87 -2.76
CA THR A 18 -9.80 -10.50 -3.81
C THR A 18 -9.94 -11.99 -3.51
N PRO A 19 -11.18 -12.53 -3.47
CA PRO A 19 -12.43 -11.90 -3.85
C PRO A 19 -13.01 -10.93 -2.81
N LYS A 20 -13.76 -9.92 -3.27
CA LYS A 20 -14.58 -9.05 -2.41
C LYS A 20 -15.85 -9.78 -1.98
N LEU A 21 -16.16 -9.80 -0.68
CA LEU A 21 -17.37 -10.43 -0.13
C LEU A 21 -18.67 -9.97 -0.83
N SER A 22 -18.82 -8.66 -1.02
CA SER A 22 -20.00 -8.11 -1.67
C SER A 22 -20.15 -8.56 -3.12
N HIS A 23 -19.05 -8.83 -3.83
CA HIS A 23 -19.09 -9.35 -5.19
C HIS A 23 -19.49 -10.83 -5.19
N ILE A 24 -18.99 -11.63 -4.25
CA ILE A 24 -19.37 -13.04 -4.12
C ILE A 24 -20.87 -13.19 -3.88
N PHE A 25 -21.44 -12.45 -2.93
CA PHE A 25 -22.87 -12.54 -2.64
C PHE A 25 -23.74 -12.04 -3.81
N LYS A 26 -23.32 -10.97 -4.51
CA LYS A 26 -24.02 -10.50 -5.72
C LYS A 26 -23.96 -11.53 -6.84
N ASN A 27 -22.79 -12.14 -7.08
CA ASN A 27 -22.63 -13.21 -8.07
C ASN A 27 -23.48 -14.43 -7.73
N SER A 28 -23.48 -14.87 -6.46
CA SER A 28 -24.31 -15.99 -5.99
C SER A 28 -25.80 -15.76 -6.27
N LYS A 29 -26.31 -14.54 -6.05
CA LYS A 29 -27.70 -14.17 -6.41
C LYS A 29 -27.98 -14.26 -7.91
N VAL A 30 -27.02 -13.89 -8.76
CA VAL A 30 -27.16 -14.00 -10.22
C VAL A 30 -27.22 -15.46 -10.65
N LEU A 31 -26.38 -16.31 -10.05
CA LEU A 31 -26.32 -17.74 -10.35
C LEU A 31 -27.53 -18.50 -9.83
N SER A 32 -28.03 -18.20 -8.61
CA SER A 32 -29.20 -18.89 -8.03
C SER A 32 -30.49 -18.66 -8.82
N ASN A 33 -30.60 -17.51 -9.50
CA ASN A 33 -31.75 -17.19 -10.34
C ASN A 33 -31.72 -17.94 -11.69
N ARG A 34 -30.63 -18.64 -12.00
CA ARG A 34 -30.48 -19.44 -13.21
C ARG A 34 -30.60 -20.90 -12.82
N ASN A 35 -31.64 -21.58 -13.30
CA ASN A 35 -31.82 -23.03 -13.17
C ASN A 35 -30.79 -23.82 -14.01
N LYS A 36 -29.50 -23.49 -13.90
CA LYS A 36 -28.37 -24.19 -14.52
C LYS A 36 -27.35 -24.50 -13.43
N GLY A 37 -26.71 -25.67 -13.50
CA GLY A 37 -25.75 -26.16 -12.50
C GLY A 37 -24.55 -25.23 -12.30
N GLU A 38 -23.63 -25.62 -11.41
CA GLU A 38 -22.41 -24.84 -11.15
C GLU A 38 -21.68 -24.52 -12.46
N PRO A 39 -21.41 -23.24 -12.74
CA PRO A 39 -20.73 -22.88 -13.97
C PRO A 39 -19.30 -23.42 -13.99
N GLN A 40 -18.93 -24.08 -15.08
CA GLN A 40 -17.58 -24.59 -15.27
C GLN A 40 -16.77 -23.60 -16.11
N SER A 41 -15.50 -23.40 -15.74
CA SER A 41 -14.56 -22.69 -16.59
C SER A 41 -14.38 -23.46 -17.90
N SER A 42 -14.59 -22.83 -19.04
CA SER A 42 -14.28 -23.42 -20.34
C SER A 42 -12.88 -23.03 -20.79
N GLU A 43 -12.14 -23.97 -21.39
CA GLU A 43 -10.96 -23.61 -22.17
C GLU A 43 -11.36 -22.66 -23.29
N LEU A 44 -10.58 -21.60 -23.50
CA LEU A 44 -10.85 -20.63 -24.58
C LEU A 44 -10.64 -21.32 -25.93
N ARG A 45 -11.51 -21.02 -26.89
CA ARG A 45 -11.34 -21.48 -28.28
C ARG A 45 -10.12 -20.80 -28.90
N GLN A 46 -9.50 -21.45 -29.87
CA GLN A 46 -8.32 -20.90 -30.57
C GLN A 46 -8.57 -19.50 -31.14
N GLU A 47 -9.74 -19.27 -31.76
CA GLU A 47 -10.17 -17.96 -32.27
C GLU A 47 -10.25 -16.88 -31.18
N ASP A 48 -10.68 -17.26 -29.97
CA ASP A 48 -10.77 -16.35 -28.83
C ASP A 48 -9.37 -15.97 -28.32
N ILE A 49 -8.43 -16.92 -28.34
CA ILE A 49 -7.02 -16.69 -28.00
C ILE A 49 -6.38 -15.72 -29.01
N GLU A 50 -6.58 -15.97 -30.31
CA GLU A 50 -6.02 -15.11 -31.38
C GLU A 50 -6.55 -13.69 -31.32
N HIS A 51 -7.86 -13.51 -31.07
CA HIS A 51 -8.44 -12.18 -30.90
C HIS A 51 -7.85 -11.45 -29.68
N ILE A 52 -7.71 -12.15 -28.55
CA ILE A 52 -7.11 -11.59 -27.34
C ILE A 52 -5.65 -11.19 -27.62
N ASP A 53 -4.88 -12.06 -28.27
CA ASP A 53 -3.47 -11.82 -28.54
C ASP A 53 -3.28 -10.60 -29.43
N LYS A 54 -4.11 -10.47 -30.48
CA LYS A 54 -4.13 -9.30 -31.37
C LYS A 54 -4.49 -8.01 -30.62
N PHE A 55 -5.52 -8.03 -29.79
CA PHE A 55 -5.91 -6.86 -28.99
C PHE A 55 -4.76 -6.41 -28.06
N VAL A 56 -4.05 -7.38 -27.47
CA VAL A 56 -2.88 -7.08 -26.63
C VAL A 56 -1.72 -6.48 -27.44
N ASP A 57 -1.48 -6.92 -28.68
CA ASP A 57 -0.48 -6.29 -29.56
C ASP A 57 -0.84 -4.82 -29.82
N GLU A 58 -2.09 -4.56 -30.22
CA GLU A 58 -2.59 -3.21 -30.50
C GLU A 58 -2.43 -2.28 -29.27
N LEU A 59 -2.75 -2.77 -28.06
CA LEU A 59 -2.56 -2.01 -26.82
C LEU A 59 -1.09 -1.67 -26.54
N VAL A 60 -0.16 -2.59 -26.78
CA VAL A 60 1.28 -2.37 -26.54
C VAL A 60 1.87 -1.41 -27.56
N GLU A 61 1.42 -1.49 -28.82
CA GLU A 61 1.92 -0.66 -29.91
C GLU A 61 1.40 0.77 -29.83
N HIS A 62 0.11 0.96 -29.55
CA HIS A 62 -0.57 2.21 -29.86
C HIS A 62 -1.22 2.92 -28.67
N ASP A 63 -1.83 2.20 -27.72
CA ASP A 63 -2.63 2.88 -26.71
C ASP A 63 -2.90 2.08 -25.43
N ILE A 64 -2.19 2.40 -24.33
CA ILE A 64 -2.48 1.83 -23.00
C ILE A 64 -3.76 2.44 -22.39
N GLU A 65 -4.40 3.41 -23.04
CA GLU A 65 -5.62 4.05 -22.53
C GLU A 65 -6.83 3.12 -22.50
N CYS A 66 -6.83 2.02 -23.26
CA CYS A 66 -7.89 1.01 -23.29
C CYS A 66 -7.53 -0.28 -22.52
N ILE A 67 -6.48 -0.25 -21.68
CA ILE A 67 -6.04 -1.42 -20.91
C ILE A 67 -7.13 -1.95 -19.96
N ASP A 68 -8.08 -1.11 -19.55
CA ASP A 68 -9.25 -1.47 -18.75
C ASP A 68 -10.25 -2.41 -19.47
N GLN A 69 -10.25 -2.42 -20.81
CA GLN A 69 -11.10 -3.31 -21.60
C GLN A 69 -10.60 -4.78 -21.58
N LEU A 70 -9.37 -5.05 -21.14
CA LEU A 70 -8.78 -6.39 -21.10
C LEU A 70 -9.59 -7.38 -20.26
N ASN A 71 -10.08 -6.94 -19.11
CA ASN A 71 -10.84 -7.82 -18.21
C ASN A 71 -12.13 -8.32 -18.82
N ASP A 72 -12.89 -7.40 -19.42
CA ASP A 72 -14.21 -7.71 -19.97
C ASP A 72 -14.11 -8.62 -21.20
N LEU A 73 -13.04 -8.46 -22.00
CA LEU A 73 -12.79 -9.32 -23.16
C LEU A 73 -12.42 -10.75 -22.77
N TYR A 74 -11.50 -10.94 -21.82
CA TYR A 74 -11.04 -12.27 -21.42
C TYR A 74 -12.06 -13.02 -20.57
N LEU A 75 -12.60 -12.36 -19.52
CA LEU A 75 -13.38 -13.07 -18.51
C LEU A 75 -14.79 -13.46 -19.00
N ARG A 76 -15.42 -12.66 -19.86
CA ARG A 76 -16.71 -13.03 -20.47
C ARG A 76 -16.57 -14.23 -21.41
N LYS A 77 -15.43 -14.37 -22.09
CA LYS A 77 -15.13 -15.52 -22.95
C LYS A 77 -14.77 -16.77 -22.14
N ARG A 78 -14.10 -16.62 -20.99
CA ARG A 78 -13.75 -17.71 -20.08
C ARG A 78 -14.97 -18.31 -19.36
N TYR A 79 -16.00 -17.49 -19.14
CA TYR A 79 -17.22 -17.86 -18.43
C TYR A 79 -18.49 -17.56 -19.26
N PRO A 80 -18.65 -18.21 -20.43
CA PRO A 80 -19.73 -17.88 -21.38
C PRO A 80 -21.13 -18.19 -20.81
N ASP A 81 -21.24 -19.18 -19.93
CA ASP A 81 -22.49 -19.55 -19.25
C ASP A 81 -22.81 -18.65 -18.03
N CYS A 82 -21.91 -17.73 -17.68
CA CYS A 82 -22.03 -16.83 -16.52
C CYS A 82 -22.29 -15.37 -16.92
N ASP A 83 -23.13 -15.11 -17.92
CA ASP A 83 -23.45 -13.72 -18.27
C ASP A 83 -23.98 -12.92 -17.06
N GLY A 84 -23.79 -11.60 -17.01
CA GLY A 84 -24.35 -10.75 -15.95
C GLY A 84 -23.74 -10.93 -14.55
N LEU A 85 -22.64 -11.67 -14.38
CA LEU A 85 -21.88 -11.63 -13.13
C LEU A 85 -21.47 -10.20 -12.80
N LYS A 86 -21.52 -9.84 -11.51
CA LYS A 86 -21.15 -8.50 -11.07
C LYS A 86 -19.65 -8.24 -11.18
N CYS A 87 -18.85 -9.28 -10.95
CA CYS A 87 -17.40 -9.23 -11.09
C CYS A 87 -16.87 -10.63 -11.38
N TYR A 88 -16.34 -10.82 -12.58
CA TYR A 88 -15.78 -12.11 -12.99
C TYR A 88 -14.45 -12.40 -12.30
N THR A 89 -13.61 -11.41 -12.02
CA THR A 89 -12.33 -11.61 -11.30
C THR A 89 -12.56 -12.18 -9.91
N CYS A 90 -13.55 -11.64 -9.17
CA CYS A 90 -13.93 -12.19 -7.86
C CYS A 90 -14.54 -13.59 -7.99
N TYR A 91 -15.28 -13.88 -9.06
CA TYR A 91 -15.81 -15.21 -9.30
C TYR A 91 -14.67 -16.22 -9.57
N ASP A 92 -13.75 -15.88 -10.47
CA ASP A 92 -12.58 -16.68 -10.80
C ASP A 92 -11.68 -16.94 -9.58
N ALA A 93 -11.53 -15.95 -8.69
CA ALA A 93 -10.77 -16.05 -7.45
C ALA A 93 -11.32 -17.08 -6.44
N LEU A 94 -12.53 -17.61 -6.63
CA LEU A 94 -13.04 -18.72 -5.82
C LEU A 94 -12.45 -20.07 -6.24
N ASN A 95 -11.91 -20.18 -7.45
CA ASN A 95 -11.26 -21.40 -7.91
C ASN A 95 -9.94 -21.62 -7.14
N GLY A 96 -9.65 -22.87 -6.76
CA GLY A 96 -8.58 -23.22 -5.83
C GLY A 96 -7.21 -22.65 -6.19
N ASP A 97 -6.83 -22.73 -7.46
CA ASP A 97 -5.51 -22.33 -7.97
C ASP A 97 -5.52 -20.95 -8.66
N SER A 98 -6.60 -20.18 -8.55
CA SER A 98 -6.68 -18.88 -9.21
C SER A 98 -5.72 -17.87 -8.60
N LYS A 99 -4.87 -17.29 -9.46
CA LYS A 99 -3.99 -16.16 -9.11
C LYS A 99 -4.73 -14.83 -8.92
N ASN A 100 -6.05 -14.82 -9.17
CA ASN A 100 -6.92 -13.70 -8.79
C ASN A 100 -7.30 -13.74 -7.32
N LYS A 101 -7.07 -14.87 -6.63
CA LYS A 101 -7.22 -14.95 -5.17
C LYS A 101 -6.01 -14.27 -4.52
N ARG A 102 -6.25 -13.10 -3.91
CA ARG A 102 -5.20 -12.20 -3.39
C ARG A 102 -5.56 -11.73 -1.99
N ASN A 103 -4.77 -12.14 -1.00
CA ASN A 103 -4.79 -11.57 0.33
C ASN A 103 -4.14 -10.19 0.35
N ASN A 104 -4.25 -9.44 1.45
CA ASN A 104 -3.55 -8.16 1.62
C ASN A 104 -2.05 -8.35 1.47
N ILE A 105 -1.37 -7.29 1.03
CA ILE A 105 0.07 -7.29 0.80
C ILE A 105 0.79 -7.80 2.05
N SER A 106 1.66 -8.79 1.84
CA SER A 106 2.62 -9.24 2.83
C SER A 106 3.77 -9.92 2.09
N VAL A 107 5.01 -9.51 2.35
CA VAL A 107 6.18 -9.95 1.59
C VAL A 107 7.27 -10.41 2.54
N LEU A 108 7.78 -11.62 2.34
CA LEU A 108 8.90 -12.16 3.10
C LEU A 108 10.17 -12.10 2.26
N VAL A 109 11.16 -11.35 2.73
CA VAL A 109 12.50 -11.24 2.15
C VAL A 109 13.43 -12.19 2.89
N LYS A 110 14.14 -13.03 2.15
CA LYS A 110 15.10 -13.99 2.69
C LYS A 110 16.50 -13.74 2.13
N SER A 111 17.49 -13.67 3.03
CA SER A 111 18.91 -13.69 2.70
C SER A 111 19.64 -14.59 3.69
N ASN A 112 20.25 -15.68 3.19
CA ASN A 112 20.82 -16.75 4.01
C ASN A 112 19.77 -17.26 5.03
N ASP A 113 20.12 -17.30 6.32
CA ASP A 113 19.21 -17.70 7.40
C ASP A 113 18.45 -16.51 8.01
N SER A 114 18.52 -15.34 7.37
CA SER A 114 17.89 -14.11 7.81
C SER A 114 16.62 -13.79 7.03
N TYR A 115 15.59 -13.39 7.75
CA TYR A 115 14.25 -13.17 7.22
C TYR A 115 13.66 -11.85 7.70
N VAL A 116 13.15 -11.08 6.75
CA VAL A 116 12.50 -9.80 7.00
C VAL A 116 11.11 -9.83 6.40
N LEU A 117 10.10 -9.62 7.23
CA LEU A 117 8.71 -9.56 6.80
C LEU A 117 8.30 -8.11 6.57
N ILE A 118 7.57 -7.84 5.49
CA ILE A 118 6.99 -6.54 5.18
C ILE A 118 5.49 -6.68 5.27
N ASP A 119 4.88 -5.90 6.16
CA ASP A 119 3.45 -5.82 6.47
C ASP A 119 2.79 -7.13 6.97
N VAL A 120 1.88 -6.95 7.93
CA VAL A 120 1.10 -7.99 8.61
C VAL A 120 -0.36 -7.55 8.69
N GLY A 121 -1.05 -7.47 7.55
CA GLY A 121 -2.45 -7.04 7.48
C GLY A 121 -3.48 -8.00 8.09
N LYS A 122 -4.75 -7.61 8.07
CA LYS A 122 -5.90 -8.42 8.54
C LYS A 122 -6.04 -9.82 7.92
N THR A 123 -5.38 -10.10 6.80
CA THR A 123 -5.39 -11.42 6.13
C THR A 123 -4.07 -12.18 6.33
N PHE A 124 -3.17 -11.70 7.19
CA PHE A 124 -1.84 -12.27 7.41
C PHE A 124 -1.88 -13.75 7.79
N ARG A 125 -2.74 -14.14 8.75
CA ARG A 125 -2.97 -15.54 9.12
C ARG A 125 -3.29 -16.42 7.91
N ASP A 126 -4.23 -16.00 7.08
CA ASP A 126 -4.62 -16.73 5.86
C ASP A 126 -3.47 -16.78 4.86
N SER A 127 -2.68 -15.72 4.75
CA SER A 127 -1.49 -15.68 3.88
C SER A 127 -0.45 -16.70 4.32
N LEU A 128 -0.24 -16.89 5.62
CA LEU A 128 0.66 -17.93 6.13
C LEU A 128 0.12 -19.33 5.84
N LEU A 129 -1.16 -19.57 6.13
CA LEU A 129 -1.80 -20.88 5.92
C LEU A 129 -1.78 -21.31 4.44
N ARG A 130 -1.99 -20.37 3.51
CA ARG A 130 -1.91 -20.66 2.06
C ARG A 130 -0.48 -20.95 1.58
N ASN A 131 0.52 -20.47 2.30
CA ASN A 131 1.92 -20.61 1.94
C ASN A 131 2.68 -21.62 2.82
N LYS A 132 1.97 -22.40 3.65
CA LYS A 132 2.55 -23.37 4.60
C LYS A 132 3.47 -24.41 3.95
N ASP A 133 3.20 -24.80 2.70
CA ASP A 133 4.01 -25.80 1.97
C ASP A 133 5.27 -25.16 1.32
N LYS A 134 5.33 -23.83 1.32
CA LYS A 134 6.44 -23.03 0.78
C LYS A 134 7.38 -22.55 1.87
N ILE A 135 6.84 -22.12 3.02
CA ILE A 135 7.58 -21.58 4.16
C ILE A 135 6.99 -22.12 5.46
N ASN A 136 7.84 -22.64 6.34
CA ASN A 136 7.48 -23.02 7.69
C ASN A 136 8.06 -21.97 8.64
N PHE A 137 7.22 -21.06 9.12
CA PHE A 137 7.67 -19.98 9.99
C PHE A 137 8.22 -20.46 11.33
N TYR A 138 7.97 -21.71 11.73
CA TYR A 138 8.56 -22.29 12.94
C TYR A 138 10.02 -22.74 12.74
N GLU A 139 10.46 -22.88 11.49
CA GLU A 139 11.82 -23.32 11.14
C GLU A 139 12.73 -22.16 10.69
N ILE A 140 12.20 -20.92 10.70
CA ILE A 140 12.96 -19.74 10.28
C ILE A 140 13.25 -18.83 11.46
N LYS A 141 14.36 -18.10 11.34
CA LYS A 141 14.66 -16.97 12.21
C LYS A 141 14.09 -15.70 11.59
N LEU A 142 12.88 -15.31 12.00
CA LEU A 142 12.33 -14.00 11.63
C LEU A 142 13.08 -12.91 12.40
N ASP A 143 13.92 -12.13 11.70
CA ASP A 143 14.73 -11.09 12.32
C ASP A 143 13.91 -9.84 12.63
N SER A 144 13.09 -9.39 11.68
CA SER A 144 12.31 -8.16 11.83
C SER A 144 11.05 -8.14 10.97
N VAL A 145 10.09 -7.32 11.39
CA VAL A 145 8.92 -6.92 10.59
C VAL A 145 9.01 -5.43 10.30
N LEU A 146 8.78 -5.06 9.05
CA LEU A 146 8.71 -3.67 8.60
C LEU A 146 7.24 -3.34 8.31
N ILE A 147 6.73 -2.28 8.95
CA ILE A 147 5.35 -1.80 8.76
C ILE A 147 5.39 -0.56 7.87
N SER A 148 4.85 -0.68 6.66
CA SER A 148 4.82 0.41 5.68
C SER A 148 3.94 1.56 6.15
N HIS A 149 2.78 1.23 6.71
CA HIS A 149 1.80 2.16 7.25
C HIS A 149 0.78 1.44 8.13
N SER A 150 -0.19 2.19 8.66
CA SER A 150 -1.04 1.72 9.75
C SER A 150 -2.49 1.46 9.35
N HIS A 151 -2.79 1.26 8.06
CA HIS A 151 -4.12 0.78 7.68
C HIS A 151 -4.26 -0.69 8.03
N THR A 152 -5.51 -1.12 8.15
CA THR A 152 -5.91 -2.48 8.56
C THR A 152 -5.23 -3.57 7.72
N ASP A 153 -5.03 -3.32 6.44
CA ASP A 153 -4.41 -4.23 5.49
C ASP A 153 -2.89 -4.31 5.55
N ALA A 154 -2.22 -3.43 6.30
CA ALA A 154 -0.79 -3.50 6.56
C ALA A 154 -0.46 -3.88 8.02
N LEU A 155 -1.34 -3.60 8.99
CA LEU A 155 -1.01 -3.72 10.42
C LEU A 155 -1.88 -4.71 11.23
N ASN A 156 -3.15 -4.92 10.90
CA ASN A 156 -4.10 -5.54 11.85
C ASN A 156 -3.95 -7.06 12.07
N GLY A 157 -2.98 -7.71 11.45
CA GLY A 157 -2.55 -9.08 11.73
C GLY A 157 -1.38 -9.15 12.72
N ILE A 158 -0.93 -8.03 13.30
CA ILE A 158 0.24 -7.98 14.19
C ILE A 158 0.15 -8.92 15.41
N ASP A 159 -1.05 -9.18 15.93
CA ASP A 159 -1.26 -10.11 17.05
C ASP A 159 -1.01 -11.58 16.65
N ASP A 160 -1.15 -11.94 15.37
CA ASP A 160 -0.85 -13.30 14.89
C ASP A 160 0.66 -13.63 14.98
N LEU A 161 1.55 -12.62 15.12
CA LEU A 161 2.98 -12.84 15.31
C LEU A 161 3.31 -13.67 16.56
N ARG A 162 2.42 -13.68 17.57
CA ARG A 162 2.59 -14.53 18.76
C ARG A 162 2.69 -16.02 18.41
N ASP A 163 2.03 -16.47 17.34
CA ASP A 163 2.06 -17.89 16.95
C ASP A 163 3.39 -18.24 16.23
N LEU A 164 4.18 -17.24 15.87
CA LEU A 164 5.50 -17.39 15.25
C LEU A 164 6.65 -17.34 16.26
N GLN A 165 6.34 -17.09 17.54
CA GLN A 165 7.33 -16.96 18.61
C GLN A 165 7.39 -18.20 19.48
N GLU A 166 8.60 -18.49 19.97
CA GLU A 166 8.79 -19.48 21.02
C GLU A 166 8.53 -18.89 22.41
N TYR A 167 7.88 -19.68 23.25
CA TYR A 167 7.59 -19.31 24.64
C TYR A 167 8.06 -20.40 25.59
N ASN A 168 8.62 -19.98 26.72
CA ASN A 168 8.75 -20.84 27.89
C ASN A 168 7.40 -20.94 28.59
N LYS A 169 6.99 -22.14 28.99
CA LYS A 169 5.83 -22.36 29.85
C LYS A 169 6.33 -22.56 31.28
N ILE A 170 5.97 -21.65 32.17
CA ILE A 170 6.30 -21.67 33.59
C ILE A 170 5.05 -22.09 34.36
N THR A 171 5.17 -23.01 35.32
CA THR A 171 4.06 -23.43 36.17
C THR A 171 4.34 -22.95 37.60
N ILE A 172 3.40 -22.21 38.19
CA ILE A 172 3.48 -21.67 39.55
C ILE A 172 2.18 -22.04 40.27
N GLY A 173 2.25 -22.98 41.21
CA GLY A 173 1.07 -23.58 41.82
C GLY A 173 0.20 -24.29 40.77
N ASP A 174 -1.12 -24.02 40.79
CA ASP A 174 -2.09 -24.56 39.83
C ASP A 174 -2.21 -23.71 38.54
N SER A 175 -1.42 -22.65 38.42
CA SER A 175 -1.42 -21.72 37.29
C SER A 175 -0.23 -21.94 36.37
N TYR A 176 -0.42 -21.68 35.09
CA TYR A 176 0.67 -21.64 34.11
C TYR A 176 0.77 -20.26 33.46
N TYR A 177 1.99 -19.93 33.07
CA TYR A 177 2.33 -18.67 32.45
C TYR A 177 3.29 -18.86 31.29
N TYR A 178 3.26 -17.93 30.35
CA TYR A 178 4.15 -17.90 29.20
C TYR A 178 5.14 -16.75 29.33
N THR A 179 6.38 -16.97 28.89
CA THR A 179 7.39 -15.93 28.73
C THR A 179 8.02 -16.08 27.34
N PRO A 180 8.01 -15.04 26.50
CA PRO A 180 8.61 -15.10 25.16
C PRO A 180 10.12 -15.33 25.25
N LYS A 181 10.68 -16.20 24.41
CA LYS A 181 12.13 -16.42 24.38
C LYS A 181 12.86 -15.26 23.69
N ASN A 182 12.34 -14.80 22.55
CA ASN A 182 12.94 -13.74 21.76
C ASN A 182 11.83 -12.77 21.28
N PRO A 183 11.92 -11.47 21.58
CA PRO A 183 11.09 -10.45 20.95
C PRO A 183 11.38 -10.35 19.45
N ILE A 184 10.38 -9.89 18.68
CA ILE A 184 10.54 -9.57 17.25
C ILE A 184 10.70 -8.06 17.09
N ASP A 185 11.71 -7.62 16.36
CA ASP A 185 11.92 -6.21 16.03
C ASP A 185 10.87 -5.75 15.00
N ILE A 186 10.15 -4.67 15.32
CA ILE A 186 9.12 -4.06 14.47
C ILE A 186 9.55 -2.64 14.14
N TYR A 187 9.85 -2.37 12.87
CA TYR A 187 10.17 -1.04 12.39
C TYR A 187 8.91 -0.36 11.84
N LEU A 188 8.61 0.84 12.33
CA LEU A 188 7.43 1.59 11.96
C LEU A 188 7.64 3.09 12.15
N ASN A 189 6.89 3.92 11.43
CA ASN A 189 6.90 5.38 11.66
C ASN A 189 6.07 5.76 12.90
N SER A 190 6.20 7.02 13.34
CA SER A 190 5.49 7.55 14.52
C SER A 190 3.97 7.45 14.39
N VAL A 191 3.41 7.77 13.22
CA VAL A 191 1.96 7.68 12.97
C VAL A 191 1.45 6.25 13.15
N SER A 192 2.20 5.27 12.65
CA SER A 192 1.85 3.86 12.77
C SER A 192 2.00 3.35 14.19
N TYR A 193 3.01 3.83 14.91
CA TYR A 193 3.18 3.56 16.32
C TYR A 193 2.00 4.08 17.14
N GLU A 194 1.55 5.32 16.93
CA GLU A 194 0.40 5.87 17.66
C GLU A 194 -0.90 5.09 17.37
N ARG A 195 -1.12 4.70 16.11
CA ARG A 195 -2.25 3.82 15.76
C ARG A 195 -2.16 2.47 16.45
N LEU A 196 -0.98 1.86 16.49
CA LEU A 196 -0.74 0.59 17.19
C LEU A 196 -0.99 0.72 18.69
N ARG A 197 -0.46 1.77 19.33
CA ARG A 197 -0.63 2.05 20.75
C ARG A 197 -2.10 2.21 21.13
N ASN A 198 -2.88 2.92 20.31
CA ASN A 198 -4.30 3.14 20.56
C ASN A 198 -5.17 1.91 20.29
N GLY A 199 -4.84 1.10 19.27
CA GLY A 199 -5.61 -0.09 18.90
C GLY A 199 -5.23 -1.36 19.65
N TYR A 200 -3.95 -1.48 20.03
CA TYR A 200 -3.35 -2.69 20.59
C TYR A 200 -2.49 -2.35 21.81
N GLU A 201 -3.04 -1.54 22.71
CA GLU A 201 -2.37 -1.04 23.92
C GLU A 201 -1.66 -2.15 24.72
N TYR A 202 -2.24 -3.36 24.75
CA TYR A 202 -1.70 -4.53 25.44
C TYR A 202 -0.39 -5.08 24.85
N LEU A 203 -0.07 -4.77 23.59
CA LEU A 203 1.19 -5.10 22.92
C LEU A 203 2.29 -4.07 23.22
N VAL A 204 1.91 -2.87 23.66
CA VAL A 204 2.81 -1.72 23.83
C VAL A 204 3.14 -1.46 25.31
N LYS A 205 2.18 -1.66 26.22
CA LYS A 205 2.33 -1.38 27.66
C LYS A 205 3.34 -2.28 28.37
N LYS A 206 4.13 -1.66 29.25
CA LYS A 206 4.99 -2.32 30.26
C LYS A 206 4.16 -3.20 31.16
N ARG A 207 4.61 -4.44 31.31
CA ARG A 207 4.09 -5.36 32.30
C ARG A 207 5.14 -5.54 33.39
N LYS A 208 4.70 -5.45 34.65
CA LYS A 208 5.59 -5.58 35.82
C LYS A 208 6.24 -6.96 35.89
N GLU A 209 5.63 -7.95 35.25
CA GLU A 209 6.13 -9.31 35.11
C GLU A 209 5.89 -9.73 33.66
N ASN A 210 6.91 -10.22 32.94
CA ASN A 210 6.77 -10.82 31.60
C ASN A 210 6.14 -12.23 31.68
N ILE A 211 5.07 -12.32 32.46
CA ILE A 211 4.38 -13.52 32.88
C ILE A 211 2.93 -13.35 32.43
N PHE A 212 2.51 -14.20 31.48
CA PHE A 212 1.19 -14.07 30.87
C PHE A 212 0.39 -15.37 31.04
N SER A 213 -0.88 -15.28 31.44
CA SER A 213 -1.78 -16.44 31.44
C SER A 213 -2.06 -16.97 30.03
N SER A 214 -1.82 -16.17 29.00
CA SER A 214 -1.91 -16.51 27.57
C SER A 214 -0.67 -16.08 26.80
N LYS A 215 -0.42 -16.65 25.62
CA LYS A 215 0.66 -16.14 24.75
C LYS A 215 0.29 -14.77 24.19
N ILE A 216 1.18 -13.80 24.31
CA ILE A 216 1.04 -12.46 23.76
C ILE A 216 2.28 -12.16 22.92
N ALA A 217 2.10 -11.55 21.76
CA ALA A 217 3.21 -11.21 20.88
C ALA A 217 4.22 -10.32 21.63
N ALA A 218 5.48 -10.72 21.64
CA ALA A 218 6.55 -9.99 22.29
C ALA A 218 7.29 -9.19 21.22
N LEU A 219 7.08 -7.88 21.23
CA LEU A 219 7.52 -6.98 20.18
C LEU A 219 8.55 -6.00 20.75
N ASN A 220 9.51 -5.65 19.90
CA ASN A 220 10.43 -4.54 20.11
C ASN A 220 10.15 -3.46 19.07
N LEU A 221 9.51 -2.37 19.48
CA LEU A 221 8.98 -1.33 18.60
C LEU A 221 10.06 -0.28 18.34
N LEU A 222 10.56 -0.24 17.11
CA LEU A 222 11.60 0.66 16.63
C LEU A 222 10.96 1.79 15.83
N VAL A 223 10.68 2.90 16.50
CA VAL A 223 9.99 4.05 15.91
C VAL A 223 10.99 4.91 15.13
N ILE A 224 10.79 4.95 13.81
CA ILE A 224 11.68 5.65 12.88
C ILE A 224 11.49 7.17 13.03
N LYS A 225 12.57 7.88 13.34
CA LYS A 225 12.62 9.35 13.27
C LYS A 225 13.20 9.80 11.93
N ASP A 226 12.32 10.19 11.01
CA ASP A 226 12.71 10.70 9.70
C ASP A 226 12.18 12.12 9.48
N GLU A 227 13.07 13.12 9.45
CA GLU A 227 12.71 14.51 9.15
C GLU A 227 12.14 14.67 7.73
N LYS A 228 12.52 13.79 6.78
CA LYS A 228 11.97 13.81 5.42
C LYS A 228 10.49 13.42 5.41
N TYR A 229 10.06 12.57 6.34
CA TYR A 229 8.65 12.24 6.55
C TYR A 229 7.84 13.50 6.88
N ASN A 230 8.30 14.29 7.86
CA ASN A 230 7.64 15.53 8.28
C ASN A 230 7.66 16.58 7.16
N LYS A 231 8.77 16.66 6.42
CA LYS A 231 8.90 17.58 5.29
C LYS A 231 7.85 17.30 4.20
N LEU A 232 7.59 16.04 3.87
CA LEU A 232 6.56 15.69 2.88
C LEU A 232 5.15 16.11 3.33
N ILE A 233 4.85 15.99 4.62
CA ILE A 233 3.58 16.45 5.18
C ILE A 233 3.48 17.98 5.13
N LEU A 234 4.57 18.70 5.43
CA LEU A 234 4.61 20.15 5.46
C LEU A 234 4.56 20.80 4.07
N GLU A 235 5.36 20.30 3.11
CA GLU A 235 5.39 20.82 1.74
C GLU A 235 4.02 20.75 1.06
N GLU A 236 3.22 19.70 1.35
CA GLU A 236 1.84 19.61 0.88
C GLU A 236 0.90 20.62 1.54
N LYS A 237 0.99 20.79 2.87
CA LYS A 237 0.18 21.77 3.60
C LYS A 237 0.38 23.17 3.02
N THR A 238 1.63 23.56 2.77
CA THR A 238 1.96 24.85 2.14
C THR A 238 1.43 24.94 0.70
N ALA A 239 1.56 23.89 -0.11
CA ALA A 239 1.04 23.88 -1.48
C ALA A 239 -0.49 23.98 -1.55
N ASN A 240 -1.21 23.41 -0.57
CA ASN A 240 -2.66 23.50 -0.48
C ASN A 240 -3.13 24.88 0.02
N GLN A 241 -2.45 25.48 1.02
CA GLN A 241 -2.72 26.85 1.47
C GLN A 241 -2.57 27.89 0.34
N ILE A 242 -1.58 27.69 -0.54
CA ILE A 242 -1.37 28.54 -1.73
C ILE A 242 -2.50 28.34 -2.77
N LYS A 243 -3.05 27.13 -2.91
CA LYS A 243 -4.17 26.84 -3.84
C LYS A 243 -5.52 27.32 -3.32
N ASP A 244 -5.72 27.33 -2.00
CA ASP A 244 -6.96 27.74 -1.35
C ASP A 244 -7.01 29.24 -1.00
N GLY A 245 -6.07 30.05 -1.54
CA GLY A 245 -6.18 31.51 -1.55
C GLY A 245 -6.04 32.21 -0.19
N THR A 246 -5.38 31.58 0.79
CA THR A 246 -5.10 32.18 2.10
C THR A 246 -3.59 32.34 2.34
N ALA A 247 -2.90 32.99 1.41
CA ALA A 247 -1.57 33.51 1.68
C ALA A 247 -1.70 34.98 2.15
N VAL A 248 -1.73 35.20 3.46
CA VAL A 248 -1.42 36.52 4.03
C VAL A 248 0.07 36.74 3.82
N MET A 249 0.43 37.68 2.96
CA MET A 249 1.84 38.06 2.78
C MET A 249 2.40 38.61 4.11
N PRO A 250 3.64 38.27 4.50
CA PRO A 250 4.29 38.93 5.62
C PRO A 250 4.43 40.42 5.31
N LYS A 251 4.00 41.28 6.23
CA LYS A 251 4.25 42.72 6.13
C LYS A 251 5.76 42.95 6.20
N GLU A 252 6.33 43.46 5.12
CA GLU A 252 7.68 44.03 5.15
C GLU A 252 7.67 45.31 6.01
N ASP A 253 8.52 45.33 7.03
CA ASP A 253 8.83 46.51 7.83
C ASP A 253 9.60 47.53 6.97
N HIS A 254 8.89 48.48 6.38
CA HIS A 254 9.50 49.65 5.77
C HIS A 254 9.56 50.85 6.74
N LYS A 255 10.76 51.11 7.25
CA LYS A 255 11.16 52.41 7.79
C LYS A 255 11.38 53.41 6.64
N GLY A 256 10.63 54.53 6.66
CA GLY A 256 10.92 55.85 6.05
C GLY A 256 11.13 55.89 4.52
N THR A 257 10.46 56.72 3.72
CA THR A 257 10.35 58.19 3.84
C THR A 257 9.43 58.73 2.71
N THR A 258 8.72 59.81 3.04
CA THR A 258 8.03 60.84 2.21
C THR A 258 8.29 60.91 0.69
N ASN A 259 7.24 60.94 -0.15
CA ASN A 259 6.62 62.18 -0.69
C ASN A 259 5.66 61.95 -1.89
N SER A 260 4.50 62.62 -1.81
CA SER A 260 3.71 63.27 -2.86
C SER A 260 3.67 62.70 -4.30
N THR A 261 2.47 62.40 -4.83
CA THR A 261 1.67 63.33 -5.66
C THR A 261 0.49 62.60 -6.33
N GLN A 262 -0.62 63.33 -6.42
CA GLN A 262 -1.84 63.01 -7.15
C GLN A 262 -1.60 62.86 -8.65
N ARG A 263 -2.39 62.00 -9.32
CA ARG A 263 -3.28 62.40 -10.44
C ARG A 263 -4.21 61.26 -10.88
N ASN A 264 -5.50 61.61 -10.85
CA ASN A 264 -6.70 61.05 -11.47
C ASN A 264 -6.62 61.07 -13.03
N PRO A 265 -7.66 60.66 -13.79
CA PRO A 265 -8.34 59.36 -13.91
C PRO A 265 -8.52 58.98 -15.41
N ILE A 266 -9.43 58.04 -15.74
CA ILE A 266 -10.39 58.04 -16.89
C ILE A 266 -10.49 56.73 -17.70
N ASN A 267 -11.77 56.32 -17.84
CA ASN A 267 -12.43 55.45 -18.84
C ASN A 267 -12.04 53.97 -18.91
N GLY A 268 -12.97 53.02 -18.95
CA GLY A 268 -14.36 53.08 -19.40
C GLY A 268 -14.53 52.00 -20.46
N GLY A 269 -15.48 51.08 -20.29
CA GLY A 269 -15.55 49.96 -21.25
C GLY A 269 -16.51 48.83 -20.90
N ASN A 270 -17.74 49.18 -20.53
CA ASN A 270 -19.00 48.56 -20.92
C ASN A 270 -19.03 47.13 -21.55
N LYS A 271 -20.09 46.41 -21.12
CA LYS A 271 -21.04 45.59 -21.92
C LYS A 271 -20.74 44.09 -22.10
N ILE A 272 -21.58 43.20 -21.52
CA ILE A 272 -22.94 42.82 -22.00
C ILE A 272 -23.32 41.34 -21.81
N LYS A 273 -24.54 41.19 -21.27
CA LYS A 273 -25.64 40.22 -21.51
C LYS A 273 -25.65 38.81 -20.90
N LYS A 274 -26.62 38.70 -19.98
CA LYS A 274 -27.56 37.60 -19.75
C LYS A 274 -28.51 37.36 -20.94
N SER A 275 -29.07 36.16 -21.00
CA SER A 275 -30.47 35.83 -21.34
C SER A 275 -30.71 34.38 -20.87
N GLY A 276 -31.60 34.09 -19.90
CA GLY A 276 -33.07 33.96 -20.01
C GLY A 276 -33.40 32.45 -20.03
N GLY A 277 -34.28 31.82 -19.24
CA GLY A 277 -35.49 32.23 -18.50
C GLY A 277 -36.64 31.35 -19.00
N TYR A 278 -37.32 30.58 -18.14
CA TYR A 278 -38.76 30.25 -18.19
C TYR A 278 -39.15 29.34 -17.00
N ASP A 279 -40.26 29.72 -16.36
CA ASP A 279 -40.86 29.16 -15.15
C ASP A 279 -41.96 28.12 -15.41
N ASP A 280 -42.25 27.33 -14.37
CA ASP A 280 -43.58 27.08 -13.75
C ASP A 280 -44.12 25.63 -13.59
N ASP A 281 -44.38 25.37 -12.30
CA ASP A 281 -45.52 24.70 -11.63
C ASP A 281 -45.68 23.16 -11.45
N LYS A 282 -45.48 22.78 -10.16
CA LYS A 282 -46.33 22.02 -9.22
C LYS A 282 -46.76 20.57 -9.47
N GLY A 283 -46.43 19.73 -8.49
CA GLY A 283 -47.16 18.51 -8.12
C GLY A 283 -46.36 17.63 -7.15
N GLY A 284 -46.56 17.78 -5.84
CA GLY A 284 -45.81 17.03 -4.82
C GLY A 284 -46.37 15.64 -4.52
N GLN A 285 -45.52 14.76 -3.97
CA GLN A 285 -45.79 14.05 -2.71
C GLN A 285 -44.50 13.40 -2.16
N LYS A 286 -44.46 13.39 -0.83
CA LYS A 286 -43.39 13.01 0.09
C LYS A 286 -42.99 11.55 -0.02
N GLU A 287 -41.69 11.28 0.09
CA GLU A 287 -41.20 10.18 0.93
C GLU A 287 -39.81 10.50 1.46
N THR A 288 -39.67 10.32 2.77
CA THR A 288 -38.59 10.75 3.66
C THR A 288 -37.37 9.83 3.55
N LEU A 289 -36.22 10.38 3.16
CA LEU A 289 -34.91 9.78 3.41
C LEU A 289 -34.24 10.52 4.57
N LEU A 290 -34.14 9.83 5.70
CA LEU A 290 -33.29 10.19 6.82
C LEU A 290 -31.85 9.85 6.43
N ASN A 291 -31.07 10.86 6.06
CA ASN A 291 -29.61 10.82 6.10
C ASN A 291 -29.21 11.28 7.51
N ASN A 292 -28.64 10.37 8.30
CA ASN A 292 -27.88 10.73 9.49
C ASN A 292 -26.42 10.83 9.08
N ASP A 293 -26.01 12.04 8.70
CA ASP A 293 -24.62 12.47 8.70
C ASP A 293 -24.27 12.84 10.15
N GLY A 294 -23.45 11.98 10.79
CA GLY A 294 -22.79 12.28 12.05
C GLY A 294 -21.47 12.98 11.77
N ASP A 295 -21.55 14.29 11.67
CA ASP A 295 -20.47 15.26 11.80
C ASP A 295 -19.89 15.18 13.23
N ASP A 296 -18.57 15.04 13.34
CA ASP A 296 -17.81 15.34 14.55
C ASP A 296 -16.50 16.00 14.12
N GLY A 297 -16.62 17.22 13.61
CA GLY A 297 -15.54 18.20 13.65
C GLY A 297 -15.16 18.49 15.10
N LYS A 298 -13.89 18.27 15.44
CA LYS A 298 -13.27 18.90 16.61
C LYS A 298 -12.05 19.67 16.14
N ASP A 299 -12.18 20.99 16.29
CA ASP A 299 -11.16 22.00 16.12
C ASP A 299 -9.93 21.65 16.97
N TYR A 300 -8.75 21.69 16.34
CA TYR A 300 -7.47 21.71 17.05
C TYR A 300 -7.07 23.18 17.17
N ASP A 301 -7.28 23.74 18.36
CA ASP A 301 -6.69 25.03 18.72
C ASP A 301 -5.16 24.86 18.85
N ASP A 302 -4.48 25.72 18.09
CA ASP A 302 -3.03 25.86 17.95
C ASP A 302 -2.57 26.92 18.95
N ASP A 303 -1.96 26.50 20.06
CA ASP A 303 -1.19 27.37 20.94
C ASP A 303 0.29 26.96 20.84
N GLY A 304 1.08 27.87 20.29
CA GLY A 304 2.52 27.74 20.09
C GLY A 304 3.39 28.12 21.30
N ASP A 305 4.67 27.79 21.14
CA ASP A 305 5.84 28.06 21.98
C ASP A 305 5.89 27.37 23.35
N ASP A 306 6.87 26.50 23.60
CA ASP A 306 8.26 26.92 23.74
C ASP A 306 9.21 25.71 23.89
N ASN A 307 10.49 25.94 23.65
CA ASN A 307 11.60 24.99 23.73
C ASN A 307 11.55 24.05 24.95
N ASN A 308 11.52 22.74 24.71
CA ASN A 308 12.11 21.76 25.63
C ASN A 308 12.55 20.51 24.89
N ASN A 309 13.87 20.25 24.96
CA ASN A 309 14.44 18.92 24.80
C ASN A 309 13.91 18.05 25.95
N ASN A 310 12.74 17.44 25.79
CA ASN A 310 12.27 16.39 26.66
C ASN A 310 12.19 15.10 25.84
N ASP A 311 13.07 14.18 26.17
CA ASP A 311 12.83 12.76 25.99
C ASP A 311 11.52 12.42 26.73
N ASP A 312 10.40 12.43 26.02
CA ASP A 312 9.13 11.90 26.51
C ASP A 312 9.20 10.36 26.58
N ASP A 313 10.06 9.86 27.47
CA ASP A 313 9.98 8.52 28.03
C ASP A 313 9.01 8.58 29.23
N ASP A 314 7.70 8.60 28.95
CA ASP A 314 6.73 8.14 29.94
C ASP A 314 7.06 6.66 30.19
N GLY A 315 7.81 6.39 31.27
CA GLY A 315 8.46 5.11 31.62
C GLY A 315 7.53 3.89 31.84
N THR A 316 6.39 3.87 31.15
CA THR A 316 5.33 2.87 31.05
C THR A 316 5.48 1.92 29.86
N CYS A 317 6.57 1.98 29.08
CA CYS A 317 6.85 1.06 27.97
C CYS A 317 8.27 0.46 28.07
N VAL A 318 8.46 -0.83 27.75
CA VAL A 318 9.76 -1.52 27.97
C VAL A 318 10.56 -1.71 26.69
N ASN A 319 9.90 -1.84 25.54
CA ASN A 319 10.53 -2.22 24.28
C ASN A 319 10.19 -1.20 23.18
N ILE A 320 10.31 0.08 23.47
CA ILE A 320 10.08 1.14 22.49
C ILE A 320 11.35 1.94 22.39
N HIS A 321 11.88 2.01 21.18
CA HIS A 321 13.13 2.70 20.92
C HIS A 321 12.95 3.65 19.74
N THR A 322 13.50 4.84 19.90
CA THR A 322 13.72 5.73 18.77
C THR A 322 14.83 5.15 17.88
N TYR A 323 14.61 5.11 16.58
CA TYR A 323 15.60 4.64 15.61
C TYR A 323 15.93 5.72 14.56
N ASN A 324 17.20 6.08 14.41
CA ASN A 324 17.64 7.24 13.62
C ASN A 324 18.99 7.07 12.89
N LYS A 325 19.50 5.84 12.71
CA LYS A 325 20.74 5.59 11.97
C LYS A 325 20.54 6.00 10.50
N LYS A 326 21.28 7.01 10.02
CA LYS A 326 21.12 7.59 8.68
C LYS A 326 22.30 7.23 7.77
N ASP A 327 22.02 7.02 6.49
CA ASP A 327 23.04 6.86 5.45
C ASP A 327 23.63 8.22 5.03
N GLU A 328 24.58 8.19 4.10
CA GLU A 328 25.27 9.37 3.58
C GLU A 328 24.35 10.38 2.86
N TYR A 329 23.11 10.00 2.53
CA TYR A 329 22.09 10.86 1.92
C TYR A 329 21.00 11.30 2.91
N GLY A 330 21.17 10.92 4.19
CA GLY A 330 20.27 11.26 5.29
C GLY A 330 19.01 10.40 5.36
N TYR A 331 18.95 9.25 4.68
CA TYR A 331 17.84 8.31 4.82
C TYR A 331 18.10 7.35 5.97
N VAL A 332 17.08 7.08 6.77
CA VAL A 332 17.20 6.12 7.88
C VAL A 332 17.39 4.72 7.30
N TYR A 333 18.24 3.91 7.92
CA TYR A 333 18.42 2.51 7.52
C TYR A 333 18.70 1.58 8.70
N THR A 334 18.27 0.34 8.58
CA THR A 334 18.70 -0.78 9.43
C THR A 334 19.53 -1.79 8.65
N GLU A 335 20.07 -2.78 9.34
CA GLU A 335 20.87 -3.85 8.77
C GLU A 335 20.20 -5.20 9.05
N PHE A 336 20.27 -6.11 8.08
CA PHE A 336 19.90 -7.51 8.23
C PHE A 336 20.98 -8.38 7.57
N ASP A 337 21.00 -9.69 7.86
CA ASP A 337 22.02 -10.61 7.37
C ASP A 337 23.45 -10.03 7.45
N LYS A 338 23.86 -9.76 8.70
CA LYS A 338 25.12 -9.08 9.09
C LYS A 338 25.13 -7.60 8.74
N ASN A 339 25.27 -7.24 7.46
CA ASN A 339 25.59 -5.88 7.02
C ASN A 339 24.75 -5.40 5.82
N LYS A 340 23.72 -6.14 5.40
CA LYS A 340 22.90 -5.72 4.26
C LYS A 340 21.95 -4.62 4.72
N ARG A 341 21.95 -3.49 4.02
CA ARG A 341 21.15 -2.32 4.42
C ARG A 341 19.70 -2.44 3.95
N ILE A 342 18.80 -1.99 4.81
CA ILE A 342 17.38 -1.72 4.53
C ILE A 342 17.15 -0.23 4.78
N ARG A 343 17.00 0.55 3.72
CA ARG A 343 16.72 2.00 3.81
C ARG A 343 15.22 2.24 3.79
N PHE A 344 14.76 3.09 4.70
CA PHE A 344 13.37 3.52 4.79
C PHE A 344 13.16 4.73 3.88
N ILE A 345 12.23 4.64 2.93
CA ILE A 345 11.98 5.68 1.93
C ILE A 345 10.54 6.20 2.02
N PRO A 346 10.29 7.41 2.54
CA PRO A 346 8.94 7.93 2.69
C PRO A 346 8.37 8.46 1.36
N PHE A 347 7.09 8.22 1.11
CA PHE A 347 6.34 8.74 -0.04
C PHE A 347 4.85 8.91 0.29
N GLN A 348 4.10 9.59 -0.58
CA GLN A 348 2.70 9.93 -0.30
C GLN A 348 1.75 8.80 -0.63
N HIS A 349 0.75 8.62 0.23
CA HIS A 349 -0.40 7.72 0.09
C HIS A 349 -1.69 8.51 0.27
N GLY A 350 -2.01 9.32 -0.72
CA GLY A 350 -3.03 10.35 -0.63
C GLY A 350 -2.50 11.64 -0.02
N ARG A 351 -3.40 12.61 0.17
CA ARG A 351 -3.04 13.91 0.76
C ARG A 351 -2.80 13.74 2.26
N ASN A 352 -1.71 14.30 2.77
CA ASN A 352 -1.37 14.32 4.20
C ASN A 352 -1.14 12.96 4.86
N TYR A 353 -0.92 11.89 4.08
CA TYR A 353 -0.59 10.59 4.63
C TYR A 353 0.63 10.02 3.92
N VAL A 354 1.61 9.57 4.70
CA VAL A 354 2.91 9.13 4.19
C VAL A 354 3.10 7.68 4.55
N CYS A 355 3.38 6.87 3.54
CA CYS A 355 3.80 5.48 3.69
C CYS A 355 5.32 5.39 3.63
N VAL A 356 5.86 4.28 4.12
CA VAL A 356 7.28 3.97 4.09
C VAL A 356 7.50 2.78 3.16
N GLY A 357 8.33 2.98 2.13
CA GLY A 357 8.90 1.89 1.34
C GLY A 357 10.30 1.51 1.79
N TYR A 358 10.89 0.56 1.07
CA TYR A 358 12.16 -0.02 1.45
C TYR A 358 13.09 -0.16 0.25
N ILE A 359 14.36 0.21 0.42
CA ILE A 359 15.44 -0.19 -0.47
C ILE A 359 16.31 -1.21 0.28
N ILE A 360 16.37 -2.44 -0.23
CA ILE A 360 17.07 -3.57 0.41
C ILE A 360 18.24 -3.97 -0.48
N GLY A 361 19.46 -3.89 0.06
CA GLY A 361 20.71 -4.09 -0.68
C GLY A 361 21.38 -2.76 -1.11
N ASP A 362 22.61 -2.86 -1.62
CA ASP A 362 23.42 -1.70 -2.06
C ASP A 362 23.60 -1.67 -3.59
N ASN A 363 24.31 -2.66 -4.15
CA ASN A 363 24.63 -2.70 -5.59
C ASN A 363 23.51 -3.34 -6.42
N GLU A 364 23.02 -4.50 -5.98
CA GLU A 364 21.90 -5.24 -6.54
C GLU A 364 20.76 -5.15 -5.54
N LYS A 365 19.80 -4.26 -5.79
CA LYS A 365 18.80 -3.90 -4.77
C LYS A 365 17.38 -4.24 -5.17
N LEU A 366 16.60 -4.54 -4.14
CA LEU A 366 15.15 -4.51 -4.18
C LEU A 366 14.66 -3.11 -3.79
N VAL A 367 13.73 -2.57 -4.56
CA VAL A 367 12.96 -1.37 -4.19
C VAL A 367 11.51 -1.80 -4.00
N TYR A 368 10.93 -1.53 -2.83
CA TYR A 368 9.55 -1.84 -2.47
C TYR A 368 8.77 -0.55 -2.21
N ILE A 369 7.67 -0.36 -2.95
CA ILE A 369 6.79 0.82 -2.89
C ILE A 369 5.34 0.35 -3.00
N SER A 370 4.67 0.06 -1.88
CA SER A 370 3.22 -0.21 -1.84
C SER A 370 2.43 1.04 -1.48
N ASP A 371 1.12 1.06 -1.75
CA ASP A 371 0.20 2.11 -1.28
C ASP A 371 0.71 3.53 -1.58
N CYS A 372 0.92 3.85 -2.85
CA CYS A 372 1.63 5.07 -3.24
C CYS A 372 0.85 5.88 -4.26
N SER A 373 0.63 7.18 -4.01
CA SER A 373 0.05 8.11 -4.99
C SER A 373 1.07 9.06 -5.60
N TYR A 374 2.23 9.24 -4.98
CA TYR A 374 3.26 10.15 -5.47
C TYR A 374 4.64 9.86 -4.85
N ILE A 375 5.66 9.82 -5.72
CA ILE A 375 7.06 9.67 -5.34
C ILE A 375 7.76 11.03 -5.59
N PRO A 376 8.35 11.66 -4.57
CA PRO A 376 9.11 12.88 -4.75
C PRO A 376 10.27 12.71 -5.75
N PRO A 377 10.56 13.71 -6.60
CA PRO A 377 11.69 13.66 -7.55
C PRO A 377 13.03 13.36 -6.87
N SER A 378 13.26 13.93 -5.68
CA SER A 378 14.46 13.67 -4.88
C SER A 378 14.59 12.20 -4.46
N LEU A 379 13.47 11.53 -4.17
CA LEU A 379 13.45 10.10 -3.88
C LEU A 379 13.71 9.26 -5.14
N LEU A 380 13.16 9.62 -6.29
CA LEU A 380 13.48 8.95 -7.56
C LEU A 380 14.97 9.09 -7.91
N GLU A 381 15.56 10.26 -7.71
CA GLU A 381 17.01 10.47 -7.88
C GLU A 381 17.82 9.61 -6.91
N TYR A 382 17.41 9.55 -5.65
CA TYR A 382 18.07 8.73 -4.64
C TYR A 382 18.04 7.23 -5.00
N ILE A 383 16.87 6.70 -5.42
CA ILE A 383 16.73 5.32 -5.90
C ILE A 383 17.70 5.02 -7.04
N LYS A 384 17.93 5.99 -7.95
CA LYS A 384 18.87 5.83 -9.08
C LYS A 384 20.33 5.95 -8.67
N LYS A 385 20.64 6.76 -7.66
CA LYS A 385 22.01 6.95 -7.16
C LYS A 385 22.52 5.72 -6.43
N ILE A 386 21.65 5.05 -5.67
CA ILE A 386 22.02 3.84 -4.94
C ILE A 386 21.98 2.64 -5.89
N GLY A 387 23.03 2.37 -6.65
CA GLY A 387 23.19 1.12 -7.40
C GLY A 387 22.07 0.76 -8.41
N SER A 388 22.18 -0.44 -9.00
CA SER A 388 21.17 -0.95 -9.94
C SER A 388 19.97 -1.57 -9.21
N THR A 389 18.77 -1.36 -9.74
CA THR A 389 17.56 -2.00 -9.22
C THR A 389 17.33 -3.35 -9.90
N GLU A 390 17.55 -4.44 -9.18
CA GLU A 390 17.26 -5.79 -9.71
C GLU A 390 15.76 -6.04 -9.76
N VAL A 391 15.07 -5.68 -8.68
CA VAL A 391 13.64 -5.91 -8.52
C VAL A 391 12.98 -4.63 -8.01
N LEU A 392 11.94 -4.19 -8.71
CA LEU A 392 11.00 -3.19 -8.24
C LEU A 392 9.67 -3.89 -7.90
N ILE A 393 9.22 -3.76 -6.66
CA ILE A 393 7.86 -4.11 -6.25
C ILE A 393 7.10 -2.81 -6.10
N ILE A 394 6.01 -2.64 -6.85
CA ILE A 394 5.29 -1.36 -6.91
C ILE A 394 3.77 -1.52 -6.92
N ASP A 395 3.07 -0.60 -6.23
CA ASP A 395 1.61 -0.47 -6.18
C ASP A 395 0.97 -0.40 -7.58
N ALA A 396 -0.22 -0.96 -7.76
CA ALA A 396 -1.01 -0.89 -8.98
C ALA A 396 -2.47 -1.28 -8.68
N LEU A 397 -3.29 -0.33 -8.23
CA LEU A 397 -4.63 -0.63 -7.71
C LEU A 397 -5.66 -0.95 -8.81
N TYR A 398 -5.64 -0.14 -9.87
CA TYR A 398 -6.56 -0.19 -11.01
C TYR A 398 -5.79 -0.07 -12.31
N TYR A 399 -6.42 -0.38 -13.45
CA TYR A 399 -5.80 -0.24 -14.76
C TYR A 399 -5.36 1.20 -15.09
N LYS A 400 -6.35 2.11 -15.16
CA LYS A 400 -6.15 3.53 -15.54
C LYS A 400 -6.78 4.51 -14.56
N ALA A 401 -7.83 4.10 -13.84
CA ALA A 401 -8.60 5.00 -12.98
C ALA A 401 -7.69 5.68 -11.95
N LYS A 402 -7.62 7.02 -12.00
CA LYS A 402 -6.85 7.79 -11.04
C LYS A 402 -7.46 7.59 -9.66
N HIS A 403 -6.66 7.08 -8.74
CA HIS A 403 -7.05 6.97 -7.35
C HIS A 403 -6.40 8.08 -6.52
N TYR A 404 -7.06 8.52 -5.45
CA TYR A 404 -6.53 9.61 -4.65
C TYR A 404 -5.25 9.21 -3.90
N SER A 405 -5.15 7.93 -3.49
CA SER A 405 -4.04 7.42 -2.67
C SER A 405 -3.19 6.32 -3.29
N HIS A 406 -3.49 5.88 -4.51
CA HIS A 406 -2.81 4.77 -5.14
C HIS A 406 -2.46 5.08 -6.60
N PHE A 407 -1.39 4.46 -7.08
CA PHE A 407 -1.07 4.44 -8.49
C PHE A 407 -1.96 3.44 -9.22
N SER A 408 -2.34 3.82 -10.43
CA SER A 408 -2.81 2.89 -11.44
C SER A 408 -1.64 2.07 -12.01
N LEU A 409 -1.93 0.93 -12.64
CA LEU A 409 -0.95 0.12 -13.36
C LEU A 409 -0.20 0.97 -14.40
N HIS A 410 -0.93 1.84 -15.11
CA HIS A 410 -0.35 2.77 -16.08
C HIS A 410 0.67 3.74 -15.46
N GLU A 411 0.36 4.33 -14.30
CA GLU A 411 1.29 5.22 -13.59
C GLU A 411 2.52 4.45 -13.09
N SER A 412 2.33 3.24 -12.56
CA SER A 412 3.42 2.41 -12.07
C SER A 412 4.34 1.90 -13.17
N ILE A 413 3.81 1.62 -14.37
CA ILE A 413 4.64 1.34 -15.55
C ILE A 413 5.53 2.55 -15.88
N LYS A 414 5.01 3.78 -15.82
CA LYS A 414 5.82 5.00 -16.05
C LYS A 414 6.92 5.15 -15.00
N ILE A 415 6.61 4.91 -13.73
CA ILE A 415 7.62 4.92 -12.66
C ILE A 415 8.68 3.84 -12.91
N ALA A 416 8.29 2.63 -13.31
CA ALA A 416 9.24 1.57 -13.65
C ALA A 416 10.14 1.96 -14.83
N LEU A 417 9.61 2.59 -15.88
CA LEU A 417 10.41 3.08 -17.00
C LEU A 417 11.39 4.21 -16.59
N LEU A 418 11.04 4.99 -15.58
CA LEU A 418 11.94 5.99 -15.01
C LEU A 418 13.05 5.34 -14.17
N ILE A 419 12.72 4.36 -13.33
CA ILE A 419 13.68 3.66 -12.44
C ILE A 419 14.58 2.69 -13.22
N LYS A 420 14.07 2.08 -14.29
CA LYS A 420 14.71 1.04 -15.13
C LYS A 420 15.22 -0.18 -14.34
N PRO A 421 14.35 -0.88 -13.59
CA PRO A 421 14.74 -2.11 -12.90
C PRO A 421 14.85 -3.30 -13.88
N LYS A 422 15.59 -4.36 -13.54
CA LYS A 422 15.60 -5.58 -14.38
C LYS A 422 14.25 -6.32 -14.34
N LYS A 423 13.58 -6.34 -13.19
CA LYS A 423 12.27 -6.97 -13.00
C LYS A 423 11.32 -6.05 -12.24
N VAL A 424 10.05 -6.03 -12.64
CA VAL A 424 8.96 -5.30 -11.99
C VAL A 424 7.87 -6.28 -11.59
N TYR A 425 7.47 -6.25 -10.32
CA TYR A 425 6.32 -6.97 -9.80
C TYR A 425 5.28 -5.99 -9.26
N PHE A 426 4.13 -5.96 -9.91
CA PHE A 426 3.01 -5.13 -9.46
C PHE A 426 2.24 -5.81 -8.32
N ILE A 427 1.92 -5.06 -7.28
CA ILE A 427 1.16 -5.47 -6.09
C ILE A 427 0.02 -4.47 -5.79
N GLY A 428 -0.77 -4.70 -4.75
CA GLY A 428 -1.84 -3.77 -4.34
C GLY A 428 -3.06 -3.78 -5.25
N MET A 429 -3.16 -4.79 -6.13
CA MET A 429 -4.19 -4.83 -7.15
C MET A 429 -5.56 -5.14 -6.57
N SER A 430 -6.57 -4.41 -7.04
CA SER A 430 -7.96 -4.75 -6.79
C SER A 430 -8.47 -5.84 -7.75
N CYS A 431 -9.73 -6.23 -7.60
CA CYS A 431 -10.42 -7.13 -8.53
C CYS A 431 -10.65 -6.53 -9.93
N ASP A 432 -10.28 -5.26 -10.14
CA ASP A 432 -10.23 -4.63 -11.45
C ASP A 432 -9.06 -5.10 -12.31
N ILE A 433 -8.06 -5.80 -11.76
CA ILE A 433 -6.92 -6.29 -12.55
C ILE A 433 -6.95 -7.82 -12.55
N GLU A 434 -7.33 -8.42 -13.68
CA GLU A 434 -7.29 -9.87 -13.87
C GLU A 434 -5.87 -10.34 -14.18
N HIS A 435 -5.44 -11.40 -13.49
CA HIS A 435 -4.06 -11.83 -13.46
C HIS A 435 -3.51 -12.32 -14.80
N TYR A 436 -4.24 -13.19 -15.50
CA TYR A 436 -3.76 -13.86 -16.71
C TYR A 436 -3.62 -12.87 -17.87
N ILE A 437 -4.69 -12.16 -18.21
CA ILE A 437 -4.74 -11.26 -19.36
C ILE A 437 -3.77 -10.10 -19.19
N THR A 438 -3.66 -9.56 -17.97
CA THR A 438 -2.69 -8.49 -17.69
C THR A 438 -1.27 -8.99 -17.83
N ASN A 439 -0.94 -10.20 -17.37
CA ASN A 439 0.40 -10.74 -17.55
C ASN A 439 0.73 -11.06 -19.02
N LEU A 440 -0.25 -11.39 -19.86
CA LEU A 440 -0.05 -11.48 -21.30
C LEU A 440 0.36 -10.11 -21.86
N PHE A 441 -0.35 -9.05 -21.49
CA PHE A 441 0.01 -7.67 -21.83
C PHE A 441 1.41 -7.27 -21.33
N LEU A 442 1.72 -7.53 -20.06
CA LEU A 442 3.02 -7.18 -19.47
C LEU A 442 4.18 -7.97 -20.10
N LYS A 443 3.95 -9.22 -20.53
CA LYS A 443 4.93 -9.99 -21.29
C LYS A 443 5.22 -9.33 -22.65
N LYS A 444 4.18 -8.91 -23.38
CA LYS A 444 4.37 -8.19 -24.66
C LYS A 444 5.04 -6.83 -24.45
N LEU A 445 4.69 -6.12 -23.37
CA LEU A 445 5.36 -4.88 -22.96
C LEU A 445 6.85 -5.09 -22.67
N SER A 446 7.22 -6.24 -22.08
CA SER A 446 8.62 -6.60 -21.84
C SER A 446 9.39 -6.80 -23.15
N ASN A 447 8.73 -7.24 -24.24
CA ASN A 447 9.38 -7.30 -25.56
C ASN A 447 9.67 -5.89 -26.12
N LYS A 448 8.81 -4.91 -25.83
CA LYS A 448 9.01 -3.50 -26.23
C LYS A 448 10.13 -2.82 -25.43
N TYR A 449 10.33 -3.23 -24.18
CA TYR A 449 11.38 -2.73 -23.29
C TYR A 449 12.25 -3.90 -22.79
N PRO A 450 13.16 -4.43 -23.62
CA PRO A 450 13.85 -5.71 -23.37
C PRO A 450 14.73 -5.73 -22.12
N ASP A 451 15.11 -4.55 -21.60
CA ASP A 451 15.87 -4.42 -20.36
C ASP A 451 15.03 -4.61 -19.09
N ILE A 452 13.70 -4.64 -19.21
CA ILE A 452 12.75 -4.68 -18.09
C ILE A 452 11.74 -5.81 -18.29
N SER A 453 11.72 -6.77 -17.36
CA SER A 453 10.65 -7.76 -17.27
C SER A 453 9.50 -7.22 -16.42
N PHE A 454 8.29 -7.18 -16.96
CA PHE A 454 7.09 -6.76 -16.23
C PHE A 454 6.19 -7.95 -15.87
N SER A 455 5.68 -8.01 -14.65
CA SER A 455 4.72 -9.03 -14.24
C SER A 455 3.85 -8.55 -13.07
N LEU A 456 2.61 -9.04 -12.99
CA LEU A 456 1.85 -9.00 -11.75
C LEU A 456 2.38 -10.05 -10.77
N ALA A 457 2.51 -9.70 -9.50
CA ALA A 457 2.72 -10.69 -8.46
C ALA A 457 1.44 -11.53 -8.24
N HIS A 458 1.60 -12.67 -7.57
CA HIS A 458 0.49 -13.44 -7.02
C HIS A 458 0.89 -14.06 -5.70
N ASP A 459 -0.11 -14.41 -4.88
CA ASP A 459 0.12 -15.06 -3.60
C ASP A 459 0.94 -16.36 -3.79
N GLY A 460 1.97 -16.47 -2.98
CA GLY A 460 2.98 -17.52 -2.97
C GLY A 460 3.96 -17.54 -4.15
N LEU A 461 4.08 -16.45 -4.92
CA LEU A 461 5.16 -16.28 -5.88
C LEU A 461 6.52 -16.22 -5.14
N PHE A 462 7.52 -16.91 -5.68
CA PHE A 462 8.92 -16.79 -5.24
C PHE A 462 9.76 -16.16 -6.35
N VAL A 463 10.57 -15.15 -6.00
CA VAL A 463 11.48 -14.47 -6.91
C VAL A 463 12.89 -14.54 -6.35
N PRO A 464 13.83 -15.25 -7.01
CA PRO A 464 15.22 -15.26 -6.58
C PRO A 464 15.86 -13.89 -6.81
N ILE A 465 16.56 -13.41 -5.80
CA ILE A 465 17.38 -12.19 -5.82
C ILE A 465 18.56 -12.39 -4.86
N ASN A 466 19.71 -11.86 -5.25
CA ASN A 466 20.87 -11.70 -4.37
C ASN A 466 20.93 -10.23 -3.95
N PHE A 467 21.18 -10.00 -2.66
CA PHE A 467 21.16 -8.68 -2.03
C PHE A 467 22.57 -8.20 -1.70
#